data_AF-A0A852JM41-F1
#
_entry.id   AF-A0A852JM41-F1
#
_cell.length_a   1.000
_cell.length_b   1.000
_cell.length_c   1.000
_cell.angle_alpha   90.00
_cell.angle_beta   90.00
_cell.angle_gamma   90.00
#
_symmetry.space_group_name_H-M   'P 1'
#
loop_
_entity.id
_entity.type
_entity.pdbx_description
1 polymer ?
#
loop_
_entity_poly.entity_id
_entity_poly.type
_entity_poly.pdbx_seq_one_letter_code
_entity_poly.pdbx_strand_id
1 'polypeptide(L)'
;LSESGVPQLVQPMIWDYATDINVEGKVQLIEKYRRCGFSKVWFASAFKGATGANQSLTLIGHHLRNQLEWLQVAQRSPADVLEGIALTGWQR
;
A
#
# COMPACT_ATOMS: atom_id res chain seq x y z
N LEU A 1 11.07 3.01 -18.24
CA LEU A 1 10.50 3.89 -17.18
C LEU A 1 11.48 4.99 -16.80
N SER A 2 12.75 4.69 -16.57
CA SER A 2 13.78 5.72 -16.36
C SER A 2 13.84 6.74 -17.50
N GLU A 3 13.80 6.29 -18.75
CA GLU A 3 13.85 7.16 -19.93
C GLU A 3 12.61 8.06 -20.11
N SER A 4 11.47 7.72 -19.48
CA SER A 4 10.25 8.50 -19.65
C SER A 4 10.16 9.73 -18.74
N GLY A 5 11.10 9.91 -17.79
CA GLY A 5 11.08 11.01 -16.82
C GLY A 5 9.94 10.95 -15.80
N VAL A 6 9.06 9.94 -15.88
CA VAL A 6 7.91 9.74 -14.98
C VAL A 6 8.34 9.55 -13.52
N PRO A 7 9.40 8.76 -13.21
CA PRO A 7 9.77 8.53 -11.81
C PRO A 7 10.15 9.78 -11.01
N GLN A 8 10.51 10.88 -11.68
CA GLN A 8 10.83 12.16 -11.06
C GLN A 8 9.59 13.02 -10.79
N LEU A 9 8.45 12.69 -11.41
CA LEU A 9 7.23 13.50 -11.38
C LEU A 9 6.14 12.91 -10.48
N VAL A 10 6.17 11.59 -10.23
CA VAL A 10 5.11 10.89 -9.51
C VAL A 10 5.67 9.90 -8.50
N GLN A 11 4.88 9.62 -7.47
CA GLN A 11 5.17 8.60 -6.46
C GLN A 11 4.09 7.50 -6.56
N PRO A 12 4.46 6.22 -6.75
CA PRO A 12 3.49 5.14 -6.82
C PRO A 12 2.77 4.94 -5.49
N MET A 13 1.45 4.70 -5.56
CA MET A 13 0.65 4.24 -4.42
C MET A 13 0.37 2.75 -4.56
N ILE A 14 0.86 1.96 -3.60
CA ILE A 14 0.66 0.52 -3.55
C ILE A 14 -0.50 0.23 -2.59
N TRP A 15 -1.50 -0.50 -3.04
CA TRP A 15 -2.69 -0.84 -2.25
C TRP A 15 -3.00 -2.33 -2.33
N ASP A 16 -3.65 -2.81 -1.27
CA ASP A 16 -4.10 -4.18 -1.08
C ASP A 16 -5.02 -4.18 0.15
N TYR A 17 -6.19 -4.80 0.01
CA TYR A 17 -7.23 -4.79 1.04
C TYR A 17 -7.44 -6.15 1.70
N ALA A 18 -6.60 -7.13 1.35
CA ALA A 18 -6.56 -8.44 2.00
C ALA A 18 -6.05 -8.35 3.46
N THR A 19 -6.41 -9.33 4.29
CA THR A 19 -5.94 -9.41 5.70
C THR A 19 -4.69 -10.25 5.86
N ASP A 20 -4.21 -10.85 4.78
CA ASP A 20 -3.10 -11.79 4.66
C ASP A 20 -2.16 -11.36 3.53
N ILE A 21 -1.76 -10.08 3.56
CA ILE A 21 -0.90 -9.50 2.53
C ILE A 21 0.40 -10.32 2.45
N ASN A 22 0.80 -10.69 1.23
CA ASN A 22 2.14 -11.27 1.01
C ASN A 22 3.21 -10.19 1.24
N VAL A 23 3.65 -10.05 2.49
CA VAL A 23 4.60 -9.02 2.94
C VAL A 23 5.89 -9.05 2.10
N GLU A 24 6.47 -10.23 1.92
CA GLU A 24 7.70 -10.40 1.14
C GLU A 24 7.50 -9.97 -0.32
N GLY A 25 6.38 -10.36 -0.92
CA GLY A 25 6.01 -9.93 -2.27
C GLY A 25 5.87 -8.41 -2.40
N LYS A 26 5.34 -7.73 -1.38
CA LYS A 26 5.25 -6.24 -1.37
C LYS A 26 6.63 -5.59 -1.24
N VAL A 27 7.51 -6.12 -0.39
CA VAL A 27 8.90 -5.62 -0.27
C VAL A 27 9.65 -5.76 -1.60
N GLN A 28 9.52 -6.90 -2.27
CA GLN A 28 10.12 -7.12 -3.60
C GLN A 28 9.54 -6.17 -4.67
N LEU A 29 8.24 -5.86 -4.60
CA LEU A 29 7.60 -4.88 -5.48
C LEU A 29 8.15 -3.47 -5.26
N ILE A 30 8.39 -3.07 -4.00
CA ILE A 30 8.98 -1.78 -3.65
C ILE A 30 10.40 -1.67 -4.21
N GLU A 31 11.20 -2.72 -4.06
CA GLU A 31 12.54 -2.77 -4.66
C GLU A 31 12.50 -2.66 -6.19
N LYS A 32 11.50 -3.25 -6.84
CA LYS A 32 11.30 -3.10 -8.29
C LYS A 32 11.00 -1.64 -8.65
N TYR A 33 10.14 -0.94 -7.91
CA TYR A 33 9.88 0.49 -8.13
C TYR A 33 11.14 1.33 -7.93
N ARG A 34 11.94 1.07 -6.88
CA ARG A 34 13.23 1.73 -6.67
C ARG A 34 14.17 1.55 -7.85
N ARG A 35 14.32 0.32 -8.36
CA ARG A 35 15.14 0.03 -9.55
C ARG A 35 14.64 0.73 -10.83
N CYS A 36 13.35 1.05 -10.90
CA CYS A 36 12.78 1.83 -11.99
C CYS A 36 12.97 3.35 -11.85
N GLY A 37 13.58 3.82 -10.76
CA GLY A 37 13.90 5.23 -10.51
C GLY A 37 12.91 5.96 -9.59
N PHE A 38 11.91 5.27 -9.04
CA PHE A 38 10.98 5.89 -8.08
C PHE A 38 11.64 5.93 -6.70
N SER A 39 11.95 7.13 -6.22
CA SER A 39 12.61 7.33 -4.93
C SER A 39 11.70 7.06 -3.73
N LYS A 40 10.39 7.26 -3.91
CA LYS A 40 9.38 7.20 -2.86
C LYS A 40 8.15 6.43 -3.31
N VAL A 41 7.49 5.79 -2.35
CA VAL A 41 6.19 5.12 -2.52
C VAL A 41 5.24 5.50 -1.38
N TRP A 42 3.95 5.42 -1.67
CA TRP A 42 2.88 5.48 -0.68
C TRP A 42 2.24 4.11 -0.51
N PHE A 43 1.77 3.82 0.69
CA PHE A 43 0.88 2.69 0.93
C PHE A 43 -0.55 3.17 1.12
N ALA A 44 -1.51 2.33 0.75
CA ALA A 44 -2.93 2.56 1.00
C ALA A 44 -3.54 1.34 1.69
N SER A 45 -3.91 1.52 2.96
CA SER A 45 -4.62 0.52 3.75
C SER A 45 -6.12 0.77 3.74
N ALA A 46 -6.90 -0.26 4.08
CA ALA A 46 -8.36 -0.20 4.16
C ALA A 46 -8.80 0.19 5.58
N PHE A 47 -9.36 1.38 5.75
CA PHE A 47 -10.04 1.82 6.97
C PHE A 47 -11.55 1.48 6.97
N LYS A 48 -12.20 1.59 5.79
CA LYS A 48 -13.60 1.22 5.55
C LYS A 48 -13.79 0.71 4.12
N GLY A 49 -14.84 -0.08 3.90
CA GLY A 49 -15.20 -0.57 2.57
C GLY A 49 -14.36 -1.76 2.14
N ALA A 50 -14.13 -1.94 0.85
CA ALA A 50 -13.24 -2.98 0.29
C ALA A 50 -13.48 -4.43 0.78
N THR A 51 -14.63 -4.69 1.40
CA THR A 51 -15.06 -5.98 1.97
C THR A 51 -16.33 -6.50 1.32
N GLY A 52 -16.87 -5.76 0.35
CA GLY A 52 -18.09 -6.07 -0.41
C GLY A 52 -18.75 -4.79 -0.93
N ALA A 53 -19.56 -4.91 -1.98
CA ALA A 53 -20.24 -3.74 -2.56
C ALA A 53 -21.32 -3.18 -1.63
N ASN A 54 -22.07 -4.04 -0.92
CA ASN A 54 -23.24 -3.63 -0.14
C ASN A 54 -23.00 -3.68 1.38
N GLN A 55 -21.76 -3.49 1.82
CA GLN A 55 -21.44 -3.56 3.25
C GLN A 55 -21.92 -2.28 3.97
N SER A 56 -22.97 -2.43 4.80
CA SER A 56 -23.52 -1.33 5.60
C SER A 56 -22.74 -1.08 6.89
N LEU A 57 -22.00 -2.09 7.38
CA LEU A 57 -21.24 -2.03 8.63
C LEU A 57 -19.74 -2.16 8.37
N THR A 58 -18.95 -1.39 9.11
CA THR A 58 -17.49 -1.47 9.02
C THR A 58 -17.00 -2.71 9.77
N LEU A 59 -16.36 -3.63 9.06
CA LEU A 59 -15.76 -4.83 9.66
C LEU A 59 -14.43 -4.46 10.34
N ILE A 60 -14.49 -3.88 11.53
CA ILE A 60 -13.32 -3.30 12.24
C ILE A 60 -12.14 -4.29 12.30
N GLY A 61 -12.40 -5.56 12.63
CA GLY A 61 -11.35 -6.58 12.74
C GLY A 61 -10.68 -6.94 11.40
N HIS A 62 -11.35 -6.73 10.27
CA HIS A 62 -10.75 -6.85 8.94
C HIS A 62 -9.77 -5.70 8.68
N HIS A 63 -10.24 -4.47 8.89
CA HIS A 63 -9.47 -3.25 8.64
C HIS A 63 -8.26 -3.12 9.56
N LEU A 64 -8.39 -3.51 10.83
CA LEU A 64 -7.26 -3.55 11.75
C LEU A 64 -6.19 -4.55 11.29
N ARG A 65 -6.59 -5.76 10.86
CA ARG A 65 -5.64 -6.75 10.33
C ARG A 65 -4.93 -6.25 9.08
N ASN A 66 -5.66 -5.67 8.12
CA ASN A 66 -5.07 -5.07 6.94
C ASN A 66 -4.06 -3.96 7.28
N GLN A 67 -4.40 -3.08 8.23
CA GLN A 67 -3.49 -2.02 8.71
C GLN A 67 -2.21 -2.62 9.31
N LEU A 68 -2.33 -3.66 10.14
CA LEU A 68 -1.17 -4.33 10.76
C LEU A 68 -0.27 -5.00 9.73
N GLU A 69 -0.83 -5.60 8.68
CA GLU A 69 -0.05 -6.15 7.56
C GLU A 69 0.73 -5.06 6.81
N TRP A 70 0.10 -3.90 6.53
CA TRP A 70 0.81 -2.76 5.93
C TRP A 70 1.95 -2.21 6.80
N LEU A 71 1.78 -2.22 8.13
CA LEU A 71 2.85 -1.87 9.05
C LEU A 71 4.01 -2.88 9.02
N GLN A 72 3.73 -4.17 8.85
CA GLN A 72 4.78 -5.19 8.64
C GLN A 72 5.55 -4.95 7.34
N VAL A 73 4.86 -4.61 6.24
CA VAL A 73 5.51 -4.22 4.98
C VAL A 73 6.40 -3.00 5.19
N ALA A 74 5.91 -1.97 5.88
CA ALA A 74 6.68 -0.76 6.17
C ALA A 74 7.95 -1.06 6.98
N GLN A 75 7.84 -1.90 8.01
CA GLN A 75 8.98 -2.28 8.85
C GLN A 75 10.07 -3.06 8.10
N ARG A 76 9.69 -3.83 7.07
CA ARG A 76 10.63 -4.61 6.24
C ARG A 76 11.12 -3.88 4.99
N SER A 77 10.57 -2.71 4.70
CA SER A 77 10.98 -1.89 3.56
C SER A 77 12.13 -0.95 3.96
N PRO A 78 12.97 -0.49 3.01
CA PRO A 78 13.97 0.52 3.29
C PRO A 78 13.35 1.78 3.91
N ALA A 79 13.90 2.27 5.03
CA ALA A 79 13.30 3.35 5.81
C ALA A 79 13.13 4.67 5.03
N ASP A 80 13.94 4.89 4.00
CA ASP A 80 13.92 6.08 3.14
C ASP A 80 12.87 6.00 2.02
N VAL A 81 12.28 4.83 1.74
CA VAL A 81 11.39 4.66 0.58
C VAL A 81 9.94 5.05 0.85
N LEU A 82 9.48 4.94 2.09
CA LEU A 82 8.09 5.16 2.44
C LEU A 82 7.84 6.66 2.69
N GLU A 83 6.92 7.23 1.93
CA GLU A 83 6.47 8.61 2.14
C GLU A 83 5.35 8.69 3.18
N GLY A 84 4.46 7.70 3.20
CA GLY A 84 3.39 7.59 4.18
C GLY A 84 2.37 6.50 3.86
N ILE A 85 1.38 6.37 4.75
CA ILE A 85 0.26 5.44 4.61
C ILE A 85 -1.04 6.25 4.56
N ALA A 86 -1.78 6.15 3.46
CA ALA A 86 -3.12 6.70 3.32
C ALA A 86 -4.16 5.69 3.83
N LEU A 87 -5.09 6.15 4.68
CA LEU A 87 -6.25 5.35 5.10
C LEU A 87 -7.38 5.53 4.09
N THR A 88 -7.79 4.44 3.43
CA THR A 88 -8.83 4.47 2.39
C THR A 88 -10.19 4.02 2.92
N GLY A 89 -11.25 4.65 2.45
CA GLY A 89 -12.63 4.41 2.90
C GLY A 89 -13.60 4.27 1.73
N TRP A 90 -13.49 3.18 0.97
CA TRP A 90 -14.31 2.97 -0.22
C TRP A 90 -15.79 2.85 0.14
N GLN A 91 -16.64 3.45 -0.68
CA GLN A 91 -18.09 3.26 -0.64
C GLN A 91 -18.55 3.03 -2.08
N ARG A 92 -19.24 1.91 -2.29
CA ARG A 92 -19.90 1.56 -3.55
C ARG A 92 -21.37 1.35 -3.26
#